data_AF-A0A562KIT1-F1
#
_entry.id   AF-A0A562KIT1-F1
#
_cell.length_a   1.000
_cell.length_b   1.000
_cell.length_c   1.000
_cell.angle_alpha   90.00
_cell.angle_beta   90.00
_cell.angle_gamma   90.00
#
_symmetry.space_group_name_H-M   'P 1'
#
loop_
_entity.id
_entity.type
_entity.pdbx_description
1 polymer ?
#
loop_
_entity_poly.entity_id
_entity_poly.type
_entity_poly.pdbx_seq_one_letter_code
_entity_poly.pdbx_strand_id
1 'polypeptide(L)'
;MNKPTTDEITVRLYKQMEDGKWEDFQQDYGLEDFAGFLPAVGDMILEPGVLQGLDRYKAENRKMLTVVQRIFNPRDLPNYVVLVVTEHTPEGREATAVSIR
;
A
#
# COMPACT_ATOMS: atom_id res chain seq x y z
N MET A 1 -22.46 -21.41 -19.86
CA MET A 1 -21.66 -21.48 -18.62
C MET A 1 -21.33 -20.07 -18.23
N ASN A 2 -21.92 -19.57 -17.14
CA ASN A 2 -21.50 -18.30 -16.57
C ASN A 2 -20.11 -18.53 -15.98
N LYS A 3 -19.10 -17.83 -16.49
CA LYS A 3 -17.80 -17.74 -15.80
C LYS A 3 -18.09 -17.25 -14.38
N PRO A 4 -17.44 -17.78 -13.34
CA PRO A 4 -17.44 -17.08 -12.07
C PRO A 4 -16.95 -15.66 -12.35
N THR A 5 -17.81 -14.67 -12.11
CA THR A 5 -17.37 -13.27 -12.02
C THR A 5 -16.32 -13.28 -10.94
N THR A 6 -15.07 -12.96 -11.28
CA THR A 6 -14.04 -12.73 -10.29
C THR A 6 -14.62 -11.66 -9.37
N ASP A 7 -15.02 -12.05 -8.16
CA ASP A 7 -15.41 -11.06 -7.16
C ASP A 7 -14.23 -10.08 -7.05
N GLU A 8 -14.48 -8.80 -7.34
CA GLU A 8 -13.43 -7.80 -7.45
C GLU A 8 -12.69 -7.69 -6.12
N ILE A 9 -11.38 -7.93 -6.13
CA ILE A 9 -10.55 -7.88 -4.93
C ILE A 9 -10.52 -6.43 -4.46
N THR A 10 -10.99 -6.20 -3.23
CA THR A 10 -10.89 -4.92 -2.56
C THR A 10 -9.63 -4.88 -1.72
N VAL A 11 -8.85 -3.81 -1.86
CA VAL A 11 -7.59 -3.59 -1.15
C VAL A 11 -7.72 -2.41 -0.21
N ARG A 12 -7.22 -2.56 1.02
CA ARG A 12 -7.21 -1.51 2.04
C ARG A 12 -5.81 -1.30 2.56
N LEU A 13 -5.38 -0.04 2.71
CA LEU A 13 -4.05 0.30 3.20
C LEU A 13 -4.09 0.67 4.67
N TYR A 14 -3.28 0.00 5.48
CA TYR A 14 -3.03 0.34 6.88
C TYR A 14 -1.58 0.79 7.02
N LYS A 15 -1.34 1.95 7.63
CA LYS A 15 0.02 2.41 7.92
C LYS A 15 0.51 1.86 9.24
N GLN A 16 1.66 1.21 9.23
CA GLN A 16 2.40 0.88 10.43
C GLN A 16 3.12 2.11 10.95
N MET A 17 2.80 2.49 12.19
CA MET A 17 3.43 3.58 12.92
C MET A 17 4.69 3.08 13.63
N GLU A 18 5.57 4.01 14.03
CA GLU A 18 6.82 3.68 14.74
C GLU A 18 6.58 2.96 16.08
N ASP A 19 5.43 3.19 16.73
CA ASP A 19 5.04 2.52 17.97
C ASP A 19 4.46 1.10 17.76
N GLY A 20 4.46 0.62 16.51
CA GLY A 20 3.96 -0.68 16.11
C GLY A 20 2.44 -0.75 15.94
N LYS A 21 1.69 0.33 16.18
CA LYS A 21 0.26 0.39 15.90
C LYS A 21 -0.02 0.59 14.42
N TRP A 22 -1.25 0.27 14.02
CA TRP A 22 -1.72 0.47 12.65
C TRP A 22 -2.76 1.57 12.59
N GLU A 23 -2.61 2.46 11.62
CA GLU A 23 -3.57 3.50 11.27
C GLU A 23 -4.26 3.10 9.95
N ASP A 24 -5.59 3.09 9.96
CA ASP A 24 -6.38 2.80 8.78
C ASP A 24 -6.48 4.04 7.87
N PHE A 25 -6.12 3.93 6.59
CA PHE A 25 -6.21 5.03 5.62
C PHE A 25 -7.65 5.38 5.22
N GLN A 26 -8.63 4.60 5.63
CA GLN A 26 -10.04 4.87 5.39
C GLN A 26 -10.47 4.86 3.92
N GLN A 27 -9.64 4.28 3.03
CA GLN A 27 -9.88 4.21 1.60
C GLN A 27 -9.75 2.78 1.07
N ASP A 28 -10.75 2.34 0.32
CA ASP A 28 -10.73 1.09 -0.43
C ASP A 28 -10.23 1.35 -1.87
N TYR A 29 -9.50 0.37 -2.40
CA TYR A 29 -8.90 0.38 -3.73
C TYR A 29 -9.23 -0.91 -4.48
N GLY A 30 -9.28 -0.82 -5.81
CA GLY A 30 -9.35 -1.99 -6.70
C GLY A 30 -7.96 -2.43 -7.15
N LEU A 31 -7.86 -3.56 -7.86
CA LEU A 31 -6.59 -4.00 -8.45
C LEU A 31 -6.13 -3.05 -9.57
N GLU A 32 -7.05 -2.42 -10.26
CA GLU A 32 -6.82 -1.44 -11.33
C GLU A 32 -6.00 -0.24 -10.84
N ASP A 33 -6.14 0.15 -9.57
CA ASP A 33 -5.33 1.21 -8.93
C ASP A 33 -3.85 0.80 -8.80
N PHE A 34 -3.57 -0.50 -8.92
CA PHE A 34 -2.25 -1.11 -8.84
C PHE A 34 -1.87 -1.82 -10.16
N ALA A 35 -2.33 -1.27 -11.30
CA ALA A 35 -2.08 -1.80 -12.63
C ALA A 35 -2.58 -3.24 -12.86
N GLY A 36 -3.61 -3.67 -12.14
CA GLY A 36 -4.21 -5.00 -12.24
C GLY A 36 -3.53 -6.07 -11.38
N PHE A 37 -2.58 -5.69 -10.52
CA PHE A 37 -1.83 -6.62 -9.67
C PHE A 37 -2.13 -6.37 -8.19
N LEU A 38 -2.09 -7.43 -7.39
CA LEU A 38 -2.14 -7.31 -5.93
C LEU A 38 -0.71 -7.08 -5.39
N PRO A 39 -0.37 -5.89 -4.85
CA PRO A 39 0.98 -5.58 -4.37
C PRO A 39 1.51 -6.57 -3.33
N ALA A 40 2.76 -6.99 -3.48
CA ALA A 40 3.48 -7.92 -2.61
C ALA A 40 4.30 -7.19 -1.54
N VAL A 41 4.69 -7.94 -0.51
CA VAL A 41 5.61 -7.42 0.51
C VAL A 41 6.93 -7.02 -0.16
N GLY A 42 7.38 -5.80 0.09
CA GLY A 42 8.52 -5.16 -0.54
C GLY A 42 8.17 -4.26 -1.72
N ASP A 43 6.97 -4.42 -2.32
CA ASP A 43 6.52 -3.51 -3.38
C ASP A 43 6.32 -2.10 -2.82
N MET A 44 6.52 -1.13 -3.70
CA MET A 44 6.40 0.28 -3.38
C MET A 44 5.20 0.86 -4.11
N ILE A 45 4.34 1.53 -3.33
CA ILE A 45 3.17 2.24 -3.82
C ILE A 45 3.50 3.73 -3.70
N LEU A 46 3.31 4.46 -4.80
CA LEU A 46 3.36 5.91 -4.76
C LEU A 46 2.01 6.40 -4.26
N GLU A 47 1.99 7.13 -3.14
CA GLU A 47 0.74 7.71 -2.66
C GLU A 47 0.21 8.70 -3.71
N PRO A 48 -1.01 8.52 -4.25
CA PRO A 48 -1.53 9.36 -5.32
C PRO A 48 -1.91 10.78 -4.81
N GLY A 49 -2.00 10.94 -3.49
CA GLY A 49 -2.33 12.19 -2.82
C GLY A 49 -1.09 12.97 -2.43
N VAL A 50 -1.05 14.24 -2.83
CA VAL A 50 -0.21 15.25 -2.21
C VAL A 50 -1.15 16.09 -1.36
N LEU A 51 -0.80 16.36 -0.10
CA LEU A 51 -1.66 17.16 0.81
C LEU A 51 -2.16 18.41 0.08
N GLN A 52 -3.46 18.68 0.20
CA GLN A 52 -4.11 19.75 -0.55
C GLN A 52 -3.37 21.09 -0.37
N GLY A 53 -2.88 21.67 -1.47
CA GLY A 53 -2.08 22.90 -1.46
C GLY A 53 -0.57 22.73 -1.68
N LEU A 54 -0.06 21.50 -1.72
CA LEU A 54 1.34 21.21 -2.05
C LEU A 54 1.52 20.85 -3.53
N ASP A 55 2.67 21.24 -4.09
CA ASP A 55 3.01 20.96 -5.48
C ASP A 55 3.40 19.48 -5.66
N ARG A 56 2.60 18.75 -6.44
CA ARG A 56 2.79 17.32 -6.72
C ARG A 56 4.02 17.00 -7.57
N TYR A 57 4.64 17.99 -8.19
CA TYR A 57 5.86 17.81 -8.97
C TYR A 57 7.13 17.86 -8.12
N LYS A 58 7.02 18.29 -6.86
CA LYS A 58 8.14 18.27 -5.91
C LYS A 58 8.25 16.91 -5.23
N ALA A 59 9.44 16.32 -5.27
CA ALA A 59 9.69 15.00 -4.70
C ALA A 59 9.47 14.97 -3.18
N GLU A 60 9.77 16.07 -2.47
CA GLU A 60 9.55 16.18 -1.02
C GLU A 60 8.07 16.11 -0.62
N ASN A 61 7.17 16.40 -1.55
CA ASN A 61 5.72 16.40 -1.32
C ASN A 61 5.08 15.04 -1.64
N ARG A 62 5.87 14.08 -2.14
CA ARG A 62 5.42 12.73 -2.45
C ARG A 62 5.83 11.79 -1.34
N LYS A 63 4.90 10.93 -0.95
CA LYS A 63 5.14 9.85 -0.01
C LYS A 63 5.21 8.54 -0.76
N MET A 64 6.19 7.73 -0.39
CA MET A 64 6.32 6.36 -0.84
C MET A 64 5.89 5.43 0.29
N LEU A 65 5.09 4.45 -0.05
CA LEU A 65 4.58 3.44 0.86
C LEU A 65 5.25 2.12 0.47
N THR A 66 5.98 1.49 1.40
CA THR A 66 6.47 0.12 1.20
C THR A 66 5.50 -0.83 1.85
N VAL A 67 5.00 -1.81 1.11
CA VAL A 67 4.20 -2.89 1.66
C VAL A 67 5.08 -3.76 2.56
N VAL A 68 4.77 -3.82 3.85
CA VAL A 68 5.50 -4.62 4.83
C VAL A 68 4.76 -5.89 5.19
N GLN A 69 3.43 -5.92 5.07
CA GLN A 69 2.62 -7.12 5.30
C GLN A 69 1.41 -7.15 4.38
N ARG A 70 0.90 -8.36 4.15
CA ARG A 70 -0.34 -8.62 3.43
C ARG A 70 -1.22 -9.54 4.28
N ILE A 71 -2.44 -9.13 4.55
CA ILE A 71 -3.37 -9.83 5.42
C ILE A 71 -4.62 -10.16 4.62
N PHE A 72 -4.94 -11.44 4.56
CA PHE A 72 -6.17 -11.94 3.96
C PHE A 72 -7.14 -12.24 5.08
N ASN A 73 -8.33 -11.63 5.06
CA ASN A 73 -9.39 -11.95 6.01
C ASN A 73 -10.50 -12.75 5.32
N PRO A 74 -10.44 -14.08 5.34
CA PRO A 74 -11.44 -14.90 4.65
C PRO A 74 -12.80 -14.97 5.36
N ARG A 75 -12.95 -14.40 6.57
CA ARG A 75 -14.15 -14.60 7.40
C ARG A 75 -15.09 -13.40 7.41
N ASP A 76 -14.56 -12.18 7.51
CA ASP A 76 -15.40 -11.01 7.75
C ASP A 76 -15.82 -10.32 6.45
N LEU A 77 -14.95 -10.31 5.43
CA LEU A 77 -15.22 -9.69 4.13
C LEU A 77 -14.60 -10.54 3.01
N PRO A 78 -15.41 -11.22 2.17
CA PRO A 78 -14.88 -11.99 1.04
C PRO A 78 -14.14 -11.06 0.07
N ASN A 79 -13.04 -11.55 -0.49
CA ASN A 79 -12.22 -10.83 -1.49
C ASN A 79 -11.62 -9.51 -0.97
N TYR A 80 -11.41 -9.39 0.34
CA TYR A 80 -10.78 -8.24 0.96
C TYR A 80 -9.34 -8.55 1.38
N VAL A 81 -8.41 -7.67 1.02
CA VAL A 81 -6.99 -7.77 1.37
C VAL A 81 -6.55 -6.48 2.03
N VAL A 82 -5.94 -6.59 3.21
CA VAL A 82 -5.30 -5.44 3.87
C VAL A 82 -3.80 -5.49 3.56
N LEU A 83 -3.28 -4.39 3.02
CA LEU A 83 -1.84 -4.18 2.90
C LEU A 83 -1.41 -3.29 4.06
N VAL A 84 -0.46 -3.77 4.85
CA VAL A 84 0.21 -2.93 5.85
C VAL A 84 1.40 -2.29 5.18
N VAL A 85 1.54 -0.98 5.31
CA VAL A 85 2.58 -0.19 4.66
C VAL A 85 3.38 0.65 5.66
N THR A 86 4.63 0.95 5.33
CA THR A 86 5.43 1.98 6.01
C THR A 86 5.67 3.16 5.06
N GLU A 87 5.55 4.38 5.57
CA GLU A 87 5.71 5.61 4.81
C GLU A 87 7.15 6.13 4.89
N HIS A 88 7.69 6.57 3.76
CA HIS A 88 8.99 7.25 3.68
C HIS A 88 9.00 8.27 2.55
N THR A 89 9.91 9.24 2.61
CA THR A 89 10.19 10.12 1.47
C THR A 89 11.13 9.41 0.49
N PRO A 90 11.10 9.75 -0.82
CA PRO A 90 12.03 9.19 -1.79
C PRO A 90 13.51 9.39 -1.42
N GLU A 91 13.81 10.47 -0.69
CA GLU A 91 15.17 10.80 -0.23
C GLU A 91 15.56 10.09 1.07
N GLY A 92 14.58 9.60 1.84
CA GLY A 92 14.79 8.98 3.16
C GLY A 92 15.24 7.52 3.12
N ARG A 93 15.33 6.90 1.94
CA ARG A 93 15.94 5.57 1.80
C ARG A 93 17.45 5.73 1.69
N GLU A 94 18.11 6.08 2.80
CA GLU A 94 19.47 5.58 2.98
C GLU A 94 19.36 4.07 2.84
N ALA A 95 19.99 3.55 1.79
CA ALA A 95 20.01 2.14 1.50
C ALA A 95 20.45 1.41 2.77
N THR A 96 19.51 0.75 3.44
CA THR A 96 19.83 -0.36 4.33
C THR A 96 20.31 -1.46 3.38
N ALA A 97 21.56 -1.30 2.94
CA ALA A 97 22.30 -2.29 2.20
C ALA A 97 22.33 -3.50 3.12
N VAL A 98 21.50 -4.48 2.80
CA VAL A 98 21.60 -5.82 3.35
C VAL A 98 23.02 -6.28 3.04
N SER A 99 23.91 -6.17 4.02
CA SER A 99 25.22 -6.81 3.96
C SER A 99 24.97 -8.30 4.06
N ILE A 100 24.79 -8.94 2.92
CA ILE A 100 24.89 -10.39 2.81
C ILE A 100 26.38 -10.70 2.97
N ARG A 101 26.74 -11.27 4.11
CA ARG A 101 28.03 -11.97 4.30
C ARG A 101 27.88 -13.41 3.85
#